data_AF-A0AA86N7B0-F1
#
_entry.id   AF-A0AA86N7B0-F1
#
_cell.length_a   1.000
_cell.length_b   1.000
_cell.length_c   1.000
_cell.angle_alpha   90.00
_cell.angle_beta   90.00
_cell.angle_gamma   90.00
#
_symmetry.space_group_name_H-M   'P 1'
#
loop_
_entity.id
_entity.type
_entity.pdbx_description
1 polymer ?
#
loop_
_entity_poly.entity_id
_entity_poly.type
_entity_poly.pdbx_seq_one_letter_code
_entity_poly.pdbx_strand_id
1 'polypeptide(L)'
;MNRHSNPKVVARKSSSLHSSGSQRIHKKSLAMKEIYAMQKYPGPLFRRLPFARIVKYEIEEIQQRSRTVAEHIDYRIQFDALDALQQAAEAFLVDLFAMCQLTAEHSKRVTIMDRDLLLVLRIRKLFGLQ
;
A
#
# COMPACT_ATOMS: atom_id res chain seq x y z
N MET A 1 14.27 10.98 78.69
CA MET A 1 14.99 12.17 78.18
C MET A 1 15.52 11.86 76.79
N ASN A 2 14.86 12.43 75.77
CA ASN A 2 15.04 12.16 74.34
C ASN A 2 16.48 12.40 73.84
N ARG A 3 17.08 11.41 73.18
CA ARG A 3 18.23 11.60 72.29
C ARG A 3 17.74 11.50 70.85
N HIS A 4 17.91 12.60 70.12
CA HIS A 4 17.62 12.74 68.70
C HIS A 4 18.47 11.75 67.90
N SER A 5 17.83 10.90 67.09
CA SER A 5 18.51 10.13 66.04
C SER A 5 17.81 10.42 64.71
N ASN A 6 18.47 11.27 63.92
CA ASN A 6 18.06 11.61 62.56
C ASN A 6 18.43 10.43 61.65
N PRO A 7 17.52 9.86 60.83
CA PRO A 7 17.90 8.81 59.91
C PRO A 7 18.75 9.39 58.79
N LYS A 8 19.91 8.78 58.53
CA LYS A 8 20.73 9.06 57.34
C LYS A 8 19.89 8.78 56.10
N VAL A 9 19.42 9.81 55.42
CA VAL A 9 18.85 9.71 54.08
C VAL A 9 19.97 9.27 53.15
N VAL A 10 20.01 7.97 52.84
CA VAL A 10 20.86 7.43 51.80
C VAL A 10 20.32 7.98 50.48
N ALA A 11 21.07 8.87 49.85
CA ALA A 11 20.78 9.32 48.49
C ALA A 11 20.78 8.09 47.57
N ARG A 12 19.59 7.67 47.13
CA ARG A 12 19.46 6.73 46.02
C ARG A 12 20.07 7.43 44.80
N LYS A 13 21.24 6.97 44.37
CA LYS A 13 21.81 7.30 43.07
C LYS A 13 20.78 6.86 42.03
N SER A 14 20.03 7.82 41.49
CA SER A 14 19.17 7.59 40.33
C SER A 14 20.09 7.17 39.19
N SER A 15 20.15 5.88 38.91
CA SER A 15 20.70 5.38 37.66
C SER A 15 19.98 6.11 36.55
N SER A 16 20.68 7.00 35.84
CA SER A 16 20.15 7.61 34.63
C SER A 16 19.70 6.47 33.74
N LEU A 17 18.39 6.36 33.52
CA LEU A 17 17.87 5.59 32.41
C LEU A 17 18.51 6.22 31.18
N HIS A 18 19.57 5.60 30.68
CA HIS A 18 20.02 5.85 29.32
C HIS A 18 18.81 5.49 28.46
N SER A 19 18.05 6.50 28.05
CA SER A 19 17.19 6.38 26.89
C SER A 19 18.14 6.00 25.77
N SER A 20 18.26 4.70 25.51
CA SER A 20 18.94 4.16 24.35
C SER A 20 18.36 4.91 23.17
N GLY A 21 19.15 5.83 22.61
CA GLY A 21 18.70 6.80 21.63
C GLY A 21 17.91 6.08 20.55
N SER A 22 16.74 6.63 20.22
CA SER A 22 15.87 6.15 19.14
C SER A 22 16.72 5.77 17.94
N GLN A 23 16.95 4.46 17.72
CA GLN A 23 17.78 4.00 16.63
C GLN A 23 17.08 4.43 15.34
N ARG A 24 17.69 5.38 14.64
CA ARG A 24 17.16 5.96 13.43
C ARG A 24 17.07 4.86 12.36
N ILE A 25 15.89 4.25 12.24
CA ILE A 25 15.65 3.18 11.27
C ILE A 25 15.89 3.76 9.88
N HIS A 26 16.86 3.20 9.17
CA HIS A 26 17.20 3.65 7.82
C HIS A 26 16.02 3.37 6.87
N LYS A 27 15.59 4.34 6.05
CA LYS A 27 14.39 4.23 5.20
C LYS A 27 14.38 2.97 4.31
N LYS A 28 15.53 2.57 3.76
CA LYS A 28 15.65 1.32 2.98
C LYS A 28 15.29 0.07 3.81
N SER A 29 15.57 0.08 5.11
CA SER A 29 15.21 -1.00 6.03
C SER A 29 13.69 -1.08 6.26
N LEU A 30 12.97 0.06 6.22
CA LEU A 30 11.51 0.08 6.35
C LEU A 30 10.83 -0.44 5.08
N ALA A 31 11.21 0.07 3.91
CA ALA A 31 10.65 -0.37 2.64
C ALA A 31 10.82 -1.89 2.41
N MET A 32 11.99 -2.44 2.72
CA MET A 32 12.19 -3.89 2.63
C MET A 32 11.29 -4.68 3.59
N LYS A 33 11.12 -4.20 4.83
CA LYS A 33 10.21 -4.83 5.79
C LYS A 33 8.76 -4.79 5.29
N GLU A 34 8.32 -3.68 4.71
CA GLU A 34 6.98 -3.55 4.13
C GLU A 34 6.79 -4.52 2.96
N ILE A 35 7.74 -4.59 2.02
CA ILE A 35 7.70 -5.55 0.90
C ILE A 35 7.58 -6.98 1.41
N TYR A 36 8.43 -7.38 2.36
CA TYR A 36 8.36 -8.74 2.93
C TYR A 36 7.04 -9.01 3.65
N ALA A 37 6.50 -8.04 4.38
CA ALA A 37 5.23 -8.20 5.08
C ALA A 37 4.07 -8.35 4.09
N MET A 38 4.02 -7.51 3.04
CA MET A 38 2.98 -7.54 2.01
C MET A 38 3.03 -8.83 1.17
N GLN A 39 4.22 -9.31 0.83
CA GLN A 39 4.39 -10.55 0.09
C GLN A 39 4.09 -11.80 0.94
N LYS A 40 4.40 -11.77 2.23
CA LYS A 40 4.17 -12.91 3.14
C LYS A 40 2.70 -13.07 3.51
N TYR A 41 1.99 -11.97 3.71
CA TYR A 41 0.58 -11.96 4.09
C TYR A 41 -0.23 -11.19 3.06
N PRO A 42 -0.54 -11.81 1.90
CA PRO A 42 -1.32 -11.15 0.87
C PRO A 42 -2.75 -10.91 1.37
N GLY A 43 -3.24 -9.69 1.14
CA GLY A 43 -4.58 -9.27 1.46
C GLY A 43 -4.96 -8.06 0.61
N PRO A 44 -6.21 -7.59 0.70
CA PRO A 44 -6.67 -6.45 -0.08
C PRO A 44 -5.82 -5.21 0.22
N LEU A 45 -5.24 -4.62 -0.82
CA LEU A 45 -4.40 -3.43 -0.76
C LEU A 45 -5.23 -2.15 -0.73
N PHE A 46 -6.36 -2.14 -1.45
CA PHE A 46 -7.28 -1.01 -1.46
C PHE A 46 -8.32 -1.10 -0.35
N ARG A 47 -8.71 0.07 0.15
CA ARG A 47 -9.87 0.18 1.02
C ARG A 47 -11.13 -0.09 0.21
N ARG A 48 -11.98 -0.98 0.73
CA ARG A 48 -13.16 -1.49 0.03
C ARG A 48 -14.18 -0.41 -0.36
N LEU A 49 -14.49 0.55 0.54
CA LEU A 49 -15.48 1.60 0.25
C LEU A 49 -15.04 2.57 -0.85
N PRO A 50 -13.81 3.13 -0.84
CA PRO A 50 -13.30 3.89 -1.99
C PRO A 50 -13.32 3.12 -3.30
N PHE A 51 -12.90 1.84 -3.30
CA PHE A 51 -12.93 1.01 -4.49
C PHE A 51 -14.36 0.82 -5.03
N ALA A 52 -15.32 0.53 -4.16
CA ALA A 52 -16.74 0.42 -4.52
C ALA A 52 -17.30 1.69 -5.16
N ARG A 53 -16.89 2.87 -4.69
CA ARG A 53 -17.30 4.16 -5.27
C ARG A 53 -16.74 4.34 -6.68
N ILE A 54 -15.48 3.97 -6.91
CA ILE A 54 -14.86 4.02 -8.24
C ILE A 54 -15.59 3.07 -9.19
N VAL A 55 -15.81 1.81 -8.78
CA VAL A 55 -16.53 0.84 -9.61
C VAL A 55 -17.92 1.36 -9.99
N LYS A 56 -18.66 1.95 -9.04
CA LYS A 56 -19.97 2.54 -9.33
C LYS A 56 -19.88 3.70 -10.32
N TYR A 57 -18.91 4.60 -10.13
CA TYR A 57 -18.66 5.72 -11.05
C TYR A 57 -18.36 5.23 -12.48
N GLU A 58 -17.50 4.23 -12.63
CA GLU A 58 -17.17 3.67 -13.94
C GLU A 58 -18.37 3.01 -14.62
N ILE A 59 -19.22 2.30 -13.86
CA ILE A 59 -20.47 1.72 -14.38
C ILE A 59 -21.41 2.83 -14.90
N GLU A 60 -21.60 3.90 -14.12
CA GLU A 60 -22.44 5.03 -14.51
C GLU A 60 -21.87 5.75 -15.75
N GLU A 61 -20.55 5.92 -15.85
CA GLU A 61 -19.88 6.48 -17.04
C GLU A 61 -20.08 5.61 -18.28
N ILE A 62 -19.94 4.29 -18.17
CA ILE A 62 -20.15 3.35 -19.28
C ILE A 62 -21.60 3.45 -19.78
N GLN A 63 -22.58 3.46 -18.86
CA GLN A 63 -24.00 3.64 -19.21
C GLN A 63 -24.25 4.94 -19.96
N GLN A 64 -23.65 6.03 -19.50
CA GLN A 64 -23.82 7.33 -20.13
C GLN A 64 -23.25 7.37 -21.55
N ARG A 65 -22.17 6.64 -21.83
CA ARG A 65 -21.56 6.53 -23.16
C ARG A 65 -22.32 5.57 -24.07
N SER A 66 -22.94 4.54 -23.53
CA SER A 66 -23.66 3.51 -24.28
C SER A 66 -25.11 3.89 -24.66
N ARG A 67 -25.49 5.17 -24.59
CA ARG A 67 -26.88 5.65 -24.78
C ARG A 67 -27.44 5.36 -26.19
N THR A 68 -27.92 4.15 -26.40
CA THR A 68 -29.17 3.88 -27.13
C THR A 68 -30.32 4.05 -26.14
N VAL A 69 -30.85 5.28 -26.03
CA VAL A 69 -32.21 5.77 -25.60
C VAL A 69 -33.06 5.01 -24.54
N ALA A 70 -32.71 3.85 -24.01
CA ALA A 70 -33.51 3.08 -23.08
C ALA A 70 -32.96 3.21 -21.66
N GLU A 71 -33.67 3.98 -20.84
CA GLU A 71 -33.80 3.89 -19.38
C GLU A 71 -32.50 3.88 -18.54
N HIS A 72 -32.44 4.77 -17.53
CA HIS A 72 -31.41 4.69 -16.50
C HIS A 72 -31.59 3.38 -15.70
N ILE A 73 -30.85 2.34 -16.06
CA ILE A 73 -30.88 1.06 -15.35
C ILE A 73 -30.09 1.20 -14.05
N ASP A 74 -30.76 1.09 -12.92
CA ASP A 74 -30.10 1.09 -11.61
C ASP A 74 -29.32 -0.21 -11.38
N TYR A 75 -28.02 -0.22 -11.69
CA TYR A 75 -27.17 -1.37 -11.41
C TYR A 75 -26.90 -1.51 -9.91
N ARG A 76 -27.06 -2.75 -9.42
CA ARG A 76 -26.65 -3.16 -8.08
C ARG A 76 -25.44 -4.08 -8.18
N ILE A 77 -24.42 -3.81 -7.38
CA ILE A 77 -23.18 -4.59 -7.36
C ILE A 77 -23.30 -5.66 -6.28
N GLN A 78 -23.15 -6.93 -6.66
CA GLN A 78 -23.05 -8.03 -5.71
C GLN A 78 -21.76 -7.94 -4.88
N PHE A 79 -21.80 -8.40 -3.64
CA PHE A 79 -20.63 -8.44 -2.76
C PHE A 79 -19.44 -9.17 -3.41
N ASP A 80 -19.66 -10.38 -3.92
CA ASP A 80 -18.59 -11.20 -4.53
C ASP A 80 -18.07 -10.61 -5.84
N ALA A 81 -18.93 -9.94 -6.61
CA ALA A 81 -18.52 -9.26 -7.83
C ALA A 81 -17.56 -8.10 -7.54
N LEU A 82 -17.85 -7.32 -6.48
CA LEU A 82 -16.96 -6.26 -6.04
C LEU A 82 -15.58 -6.81 -5.60
N ASP A 83 -15.58 -7.91 -4.84
CA ASP A 83 -14.34 -8.53 -4.37
C ASP A 83 -13.53 -9.11 -5.54
N ALA A 84 -14.18 -9.75 -6.52
CA ALA A 84 -13.53 -10.25 -7.72
C ALA A 84 -12.88 -9.13 -8.55
N LEU A 85 -13.59 -8.00 -8.74
CA LEU A 85 -13.05 -6.83 -9.41
C LEU A 85 -11.85 -6.26 -8.66
N GLN A 86 -11.93 -6.19 -7.33
CA GLN A 86 -10.82 -5.68 -6.51
C GLN A 86 -9.60 -6.59 -6.61
N GLN A 87 -9.78 -7.91 -6.46
CA GLN A 87 -8.69 -8.88 -6.57
C GLN A 87 -8.03 -8.84 -7.94
N ALA A 88 -8.82 -8.79 -9.02
CA ALA A 88 -8.30 -8.71 -10.38
C ALA A 88 -7.50 -7.41 -10.62
N ALA A 89 -8.03 -6.26 -10.17
CA ALA A 89 -7.35 -4.98 -10.31
C ALA A 89 -6.04 -4.91 -9.52
N GLU A 90 -6.03 -5.42 -8.28
CA GLU A 90 -4.83 -5.44 -7.45
C GLU A 90 -3.77 -6.41 -7.99
N ALA A 91 -4.15 -7.61 -8.40
CA ALA A 91 -3.25 -8.56 -9.04
C ALA A 91 -2.60 -7.97 -10.29
N PHE A 92 -3.41 -7.35 -11.16
CA PHE A 92 -2.91 -6.65 -12.34
C PHE A 92 -1.88 -5.57 -11.99
N LEU A 93 -2.15 -4.74 -10.98
CA LEU A 93 -1.24 -3.67 -10.58
C LEU A 93 0.05 -4.21 -9.95
N VAL A 94 -0.02 -5.27 -9.14
CA VAL A 94 1.15 -5.93 -8.56
C VAL A 94 2.05 -6.48 -9.67
N ASP A 95 1.49 -7.19 -10.64
CA ASP A 95 2.24 -7.73 -11.79
C ASP A 95 2.84 -6.60 -12.64
N LEU A 96 2.07 -5.54 -12.88
CA LEU A 96 2.53 -4.36 -13.62
C LEU A 96 3.71 -3.69 -12.91
N PHE A 97 3.64 -3.51 -11.59
CA PHE A 97 4.74 -2.92 -10.82
C PHE A 97 5.96 -3.84 -10.72
N ALA A 98 5.78 -5.16 -10.70
CA ALA A 98 6.88 -6.11 -10.79
C ALA A 98 7.64 -5.96 -12.11
N MET A 99 6.93 -5.80 -13.24
CA MET A 99 7.55 -5.49 -14.53
C MET A 99 8.24 -4.12 -14.54
N CYS A 100 7.63 -3.09 -13.95
CA CYS A 100 8.23 -1.75 -13.84
C CYS A 100 9.52 -1.75 -13.00
N GLN A 101 9.59 -2.61 -11.99
CA GLN A 101 10.79 -2.77 -11.19
C GLN A 101 11.94 -3.37 -12.02
N LEU A 102 11.66 -4.35 -12.88
CA LEU A 102 12.66 -4.93 -13.78
C LEU A 102 13.20 -3.90 -14.78
N THR A 103 12.36 -3.00 -15.30
CA THR A 103 12.82 -1.91 -16.20
C THR A 103 13.62 -0.83 -15.45
N ALA A 104 13.25 -0.53 -14.20
CA ALA A 104 14.05 0.33 -13.33
C ALA A 104 15.44 -0.28 -13.06
N GLU A 105 15.49 -1.57 -12.70
CA GLU A 105 16.74 -2.30 -12.46
C GLU A 105 17.60 -2.40 -13.73
N HIS A 106 16.99 -2.66 -14.89
CA HIS A 106 17.67 -2.65 -16.18
C HIS A 106 18.37 -1.31 -16.47
N SER A 107 17.80 -0.21 -15.97
CA SER A 107 18.39 1.13 -16.05
C SER A 107 19.35 1.47 -14.89
N LYS A 108 19.77 0.48 -14.08
CA LYS A 108 20.60 0.65 -12.88
C LYS A 108 19.99 1.57 -11.80
N ARG A 109 18.66 1.59 -11.70
CA ARG A 109 17.93 2.34 -10.67
C ARG A 109 17.18 1.39 -9.73
N VAL A 110 16.88 1.90 -8.54
CA VAL A 110 16.03 1.21 -7.56
C VAL A 110 14.65 1.87 -7.39
N THR A 111 14.46 3.04 -8.00
CA THR A 111 13.22 3.82 -7.94
C THR A 111 12.51 3.72 -9.28
N ILE A 112 11.27 3.22 -9.25
CA ILE A 112 10.35 3.18 -10.39
C ILE A 112 9.94 4.62 -10.76
N MET A 113 9.86 4.90 -12.06
CA MET A 113 9.47 6.20 -12.61
C MET A 113 8.44 6.01 -13.73
N ASP A 114 7.78 7.09 -14.13
CA ASP A 114 6.74 7.07 -15.18
C ASP A 114 7.22 6.45 -16.50
N ARG A 115 8.51 6.65 -16.85
CA ARG A 115 9.13 6.03 -18.04
C ARG A 115 9.16 4.49 -17.98
N ASP A 116 9.28 3.91 -16.79
CA ASP A 116 9.29 2.46 -16.60
C ASP A 116 7.90 1.89 -16.87
N LEU A 117 6.87 2.57 -16.36
CA LEU A 117 5.46 2.25 -16.61
C LEU A 117 5.12 2.40 -18.10
N LEU A 118 5.49 3.51 -18.72
CA LEU A 118 5.23 3.76 -20.14
C LEU A 118 5.89 2.70 -21.02
N LEU A 119 7.13 2.30 -20.70
CA LEU A 119 7.83 1.24 -21.43
C LEU A 119 7.13 -0.10 -21.28
N VAL A 120 6.74 -0.49 -20.06
CA VAL A 120 6.04 -1.75 -19.80
C VAL A 120 4.69 -1.77 -20.53
N LEU A 121 3.89 -0.71 -20.43
CA LEU A 121 2.61 -0.60 -21.13
C LEU A 121 2.78 -0.66 -22.65
N ARG A 122 3.83 -0.04 -23.18
CA ARG A 122 4.14 -0.09 -24.62
C ARG A 122 4.47 -1.51 -25.06
N ILE A 123 5.31 -2.22 -24.32
CA ILE A 123 5.68 -3.61 -24.60
C ILE A 123 4.46 -4.52 -24.52
N ARG A 124 3.67 -4.43 -23.45
CA ARG A 124 2.44 -5.24 -23.27
C ARG A 124 1.47 -5.06 -24.43
N LYS A 125 1.28 -3.81 -24.89
CA LYS A 125 0.45 -3.50 -26.05
C LYS A 125 0.98 -4.13 -27.34
N LEU A 126 2.29 -4.17 -27.55
CA LEU A 126 2.90 -4.80 -28.73
C LEU A 126 2.69 -6.32 -28.76
N PHE A 127 2.68 -6.97 -27.60
CA PHE A 127 2.49 -8.42 -27.48
C PHE A 127 1.04 -8.86 -27.24
N GLY A 128 0.07 -7.93 -27.29
CA GLY A 128 -1.35 -8.26 -27.09
C GLY A 128 -1.70 -8.72 -25.68
N LEU A 129 -0.87 -8.40 -24.68
CA LEU A 129 -1.08 -8.76 -23.28
C LEU A 129 -1.95 -7.67 -22.63
N GLN A 130 -3.26 -7.71 -22.87
CA GLN A 130 -4.26 -6.88 -22.18
C GLN A 130 -4.90 -7.65 -21.04
#